data_AF-A0A8T7AGK0-F1
#
_entry.id   AF-A0A8T7AGK0-F1
#
_cell.length_a   1.000
_cell.length_b   1.000
_cell.length_c   1.000
_cell.angle_alpha   90.00
_cell.angle_beta   90.00
_cell.angle_gamma   90.00
#
_symmetry.space_group_name_H-M   'P 1'
#
loop_
_entity.id
_entity.type
_entity.pdbx_description
1 polymer ?
#
loop_
_entity_poly.entity_id
_entity_poly.type
_entity_poly.pdbx_seq_one_letter_code
_entity_poly.pdbx_strand_id
1 'polypeptide(L)'
;MDNSRFSSLVYRIIGKPEAWHKDYIDVMHQILDETDSFDAPDKISELAIGDQILSRLRDSKETLNAFSALLDKSRFKMIILDHQLTPIYHNQNAESLFNYVLCPKDKVTLRPGLLAQLRSASHGSSNNLQNELHAIDFRDQNGDQLYLRSIQRQLNSDSTPPQFQVLMGLDQSHEHNELNSDLVKKYELTEKEQMVVRGVIHGKSISEISKESFISENTVKTHLRAIFRKTDTNSQAAVVRLILTHESQILDSYFESEISDVSISERPTKDREVKLASGHRISYCEYGPKLGRPLVVFHSGYGCRLSIPPAYRDICLRTNRRLIIPDRPGIGKTPYIDDHPNGWNRRLREFIDILGLDRYDILGSILGCQLAINFAAEADHRLQKIVLNSPVIVNKRSHTKLLTGILSPTARLVRASRTFARDLYELWLKSITLNLGAHYRKMLESSLGSAERAQFLEDGTFEWMIDIFKEGASRSLRGISNEMVFSLTPMELDLSKITVPVEVWYGTEDQRISLDGVRAVIKGFPNHRLHVRNGYSEHIYYALFEEIIA
;
A
#
# COMPACT_ATOMS: atom_id res chain seq x y z
N MET A 1 9.15 14.53 17.69
CA MET A 1 8.16 13.46 18.00
C MET A 1 8.74 12.40 18.94
N ASP A 2 7.96 11.94 19.93
CA ASP A 2 8.28 10.77 20.78
C ASP A 2 8.13 9.43 20.01
N ASN A 3 9.01 8.45 20.27
CA ASN A 3 9.08 7.15 19.60
C ASN A 3 7.81 6.29 19.72
N SER A 4 6.97 6.57 20.74
CA SER A 4 5.68 5.92 20.97
C SER A 4 4.62 6.34 19.91
N ARG A 5 4.60 7.63 19.55
CA ARG A 5 3.66 8.21 18.57
C ARG A 5 3.97 7.77 17.14
N PHE A 6 5.24 7.65 16.79
CA PHE A 6 5.65 7.16 15.47
C PHE A 6 5.25 5.69 15.24
N SER A 7 5.33 4.82 16.26
CA SER A 7 4.81 3.46 16.14
C SER A 7 3.30 3.43 15.89
N SER A 8 2.51 4.21 16.63
CA SER A 8 1.06 4.33 16.40
C SER A 8 0.73 4.80 14.97
N LEU A 9 1.54 5.70 14.42
CA LEU A 9 1.43 6.19 13.04
C LEU A 9 1.59 5.08 12.00
N VAL A 10 2.64 4.26 12.16
CA VAL A 10 2.94 3.13 11.27
C VAL A 10 1.84 2.06 11.37
N TYR A 11 1.36 1.78 12.59
CA TYR A 11 0.24 0.86 12.82
C TYR A 11 -1.06 1.30 12.12
N ARG A 12 -1.35 2.62 12.04
CA ARG A 12 -2.52 3.13 11.32
C ARG A 12 -2.39 3.02 9.80
N ILE A 13 -1.20 3.30 9.26
CA ILE A 13 -0.93 3.24 7.81
C ILE A 13 -0.98 1.79 7.28
N ILE A 14 -0.66 0.81 8.11
CA ILE A 14 -0.69 -0.61 7.76
C ILE A 14 -1.99 -1.32 8.23
N GLY A 15 -2.93 -0.55 8.79
CA GLY A 15 -4.17 -1.07 9.36
C GLY A 15 -5.22 -1.54 8.35
N LYS A 16 -6.46 -1.67 8.83
CA LYS A 16 -7.54 -2.38 8.13
C LYS A 16 -7.95 -1.77 6.77
N PRO A 17 -8.36 -2.60 5.80
CA PRO A 17 -8.76 -2.12 4.47
C PRO A 17 -9.93 -1.14 4.42
N GLU A 18 -10.71 -0.96 5.48
CA GLU A 18 -11.87 -0.09 5.46
C GLU A 18 -11.53 1.40 5.67
N ALA A 19 -10.42 1.71 6.35
CA ALA A 19 -10.08 3.07 6.75
C ALA A 19 -8.70 3.54 6.25
N TRP A 20 -7.88 2.64 5.71
CA TRP A 20 -6.47 2.89 5.39
C TRP A 20 -6.19 4.16 4.54
N HIS A 21 -7.01 4.43 3.51
CA HIS A 21 -6.86 5.61 2.65
C HIS A 21 -7.10 6.91 3.43
N LYS A 22 -8.12 6.89 4.29
CA LYS A 22 -8.48 8.00 5.18
C LYS A 22 -7.42 8.17 6.27
N ASP A 23 -6.94 7.07 6.86
CA ASP A 23 -5.90 7.11 7.89
C ASP A 23 -4.60 7.73 7.39
N TYR A 24 -4.19 7.45 6.14
CA TYR A 24 -3.04 8.13 5.54
C TYR A 24 -3.26 9.65 5.45
N ILE A 25 -4.43 10.07 4.95
CA ILE A 25 -4.78 11.49 4.86
C ILE A 25 -4.79 12.15 6.25
N ASP A 26 -5.41 11.50 7.23
CA ASP A 26 -5.48 11.98 8.61
C ASP A 26 -4.09 12.10 9.25
N VAL A 27 -3.21 11.12 9.02
CA VAL A 27 -1.80 11.16 9.45
C VAL A 27 -1.07 12.34 8.84
N MET A 28 -1.25 12.55 7.53
CA MET A 28 -0.60 13.67 6.84
C MET A 28 -1.09 15.01 7.38
N HIS A 29 -2.39 15.14 7.65
CA HIS A 29 -2.96 16.33 8.30
C HIS A 29 -2.41 16.52 9.70
N GLN A 30 -2.32 15.47 10.52
CA GLN A 30 -1.75 15.57 11.85
C GLN A 30 -0.30 16.07 11.82
N ILE A 31 0.53 15.53 10.93
CA ILE A 31 1.92 15.99 10.74
C ILE A 31 1.92 17.46 10.30
N LEU A 32 1.04 17.84 9.38
CA LEU A 32 0.98 19.19 8.84
C LEU A 32 0.47 20.22 9.85
N ASP A 33 -0.54 19.88 10.65
CA ASP A 33 -1.12 20.76 11.67
C ASP A 33 -0.11 20.98 12.81
N GLU A 34 0.71 19.98 13.15
CA GLU A 34 1.87 20.15 14.02
C GLU A 34 2.90 21.11 13.39
N THR A 35 3.08 21.09 12.06
CA THR A 35 3.97 22.02 11.34
C THR A 35 3.41 23.42 11.09
N ASP A 36 2.09 23.64 11.08
CA ASP A 36 1.47 24.97 10.93
C ASP A 36 1.72 25.87 12.16
N SER A 37 2.32 25.32 13.23
CA SER A 37 2.90 26.10 14.34
C SER A 37 4.32 26.65 14.06
N PHE A 38 4.90 26.40 12.88
CA PHE A 38 6.31 26.66 12.57
C PHE A 38 6.53 27.38 11.23
N ASP A 39 6.50 28.72 11.28
CA ASP A 39 6.90 29.60 10.16
C ASP A 39 8.43 29.85 10.05
N ALA A 40 9.29 28.97 10.60
CA ALA A 40 10.76 29.20 10.66
C ALA A 40 11.61 28.02 10.12
N PRO A 41 12.60 28.28 9.24
CA PRO A 41 13.49 27.26 8.65
C PRO A 41 14.33 26.44 9.64
N ASP A 42 14.58 26.96 10.83
CA ASP A 42 15.55 26.37 11.77
C ASP A 42 15.01 25.15 12.54
N LYS A 43 13.72 24.79 12.38
CA LYS A 43 13.07 23.64 13.03
C LYS A 43 12.90 22.39 12.15
N ILE A 44 13.51 22.38 10.96
CA ILE A 44 13.64 21.20 10.06
C ILE A 44 14.28 19.98 10.76
N SER A 45 14.93 20.19 11.92
CA SER A 45 15.53 19.16 12.78
C SER A 45 14.60 18.01 13.18
N GLU A 46 13.28 18.20 13.37
CA GLU A 46 12.40 17.09 13.77
C GLU A 46 11.98 16.19 12.60
N LEU A 47 11.85 16.74 11.39
CA LEU A 47 11.69 15.95 10.16
C LEU A 47 12.97 15.15 9.84
N ALA A 48 14.15 15.66 10.23
CA ALA A 48 15.41 14.92 10.12
C ALA A 48 15.45 13.67 11.03
N ILE A 49 14.74 13.67 12.17
CA ILE A 49 14.56 12.48 13.02
C ILE A 49 13.60 11.49 12.35
N GLY A 50 12.51 11.98 11.75
CA GLY A 50 11.61 11.17 10.91
C GLY A 50 12.33 10.54 9.71
N ASP A 51 13.20 11.30 9.06
CA ASP A 51 14.09 10.82 7.98
C ASP A 51 15.08 9.78 8.49
N GLN A 52 15.68 9.95 9.68
CA GLN A 52 16.54 8.92 10.29
C GLN A 52 15.77 7.64 10.62
N ILE A 53 14.55 7.74 11.13
CA ILE A 53 13.72 6.58 11.48
C ILE A 53 13.27 5.86 10.20
N LEU A 54 12.77 6.57 9.18
CA LEU A 54 12.35 5.99 7.90
C LEU A 54 13.53 5.48 7.07
N SER A 55 14.70 6.11 7.15
CA SER A 55 15.92 5.62 6.48
C SER A 55 16.42 4.29 7.06
N ARG A 56 16.21 4.05 8.35
CA ARG A 56 16.43 2.75 9.03
C ARG A 56 15.36 1.69 8.71
N LEU A 57 14.28 2.04 7.99
CA LEU A 57 13.23 1.11 7.56
C LEU A 57 13.46 0.62 6.11
N ARG A 58 14.53 1.06 5.46
CA ARG A 58 14.72 0.99 4.00
C ARG A 58 15.57 -0.19 3.54
N ASP A 59 16.47 -0.71 4.38
CA ASP A 59 17.30 -1.87 4.01
C ASP A 59 16.54 -3.18 4.21
N SER A 60 16.62 -4.13 3.27
CA SER A 60 15.89 -5.40 3.31
C SER A 60 16.23 -6.27 4.54
N LYS A 61 17.39 -6.06 5.15
CA LYS A 61 17.77 -6.64 6.45
C LYS A 61 17.17 -5.89 7.63
N GLU A 62 16.89 -4.59 7.46
CA GLU A 62 16.23 -3.75 8.45
C GLU A 62 14.71 -3.73 8.32
N THR A 63 14.09 -4.12 7.19
CA THR A 63 12.64 -4.41 7.14
C THR A 63 12.30 -5.53 8.13
N LEU A 64 13.19 -6.51 8.26
CA LEU A 64 13.14 -7.54 9.30
C LEU A 64 13.40 -6.97 10.71
N ASN A 65 14.27 -5.96 10.87
CA ASN A 65 14.48 -5.27 12.16
C ASN A 65 13.36 -4.28 12.52
N ALA A 66 12.63 -3.76 11.53
CA ALA A 66 11.50 -2.88 11.65
C ALA A 66 10.24 -3.67 11.99
N PHE A 67 10.09 -4.81 11.31
CA PHE A 67 9.14 -5.84 11.65
C PHE A 67 9.46 -6.39 13.04
N SER A 68 10.74 -6.59 13.38
CA SER A 68 11.18 -6.85 14.76
C SER A 68 10.74 -5.74 15.67
N ALA A 69 11.10 -4.48 15.46
CA ALA A 69 10.72 -3.37 16.34
C ALA A 69 9.19 -3.19 16.48
N LEU A 70 8.41 -3.53 15.44
CA LEU A 70 6.95 -3.52 15.46
C LEU A 70 6.39 -4.69 16.30
N LEU A 71 6.92 -5.91 16.11
CA LEU A 71 6.58 -7.10 16.88
C LEU A 71 7.20 -7.11 18.29
N ASP A 72 8.28 -6.39 18.55
CA ASP A 72 8.93 -6.22 19.85
C ASP A 72 8.12 -5.25 20.73
N LYS A 73 7.38 -4.34 20.08
CA LYS A 73 6.34 -3.52 20.71
C LYS A 73 4.99 -4.22 20.84
N SER A 74 4.86 -5.44 20.32
CA SER A 74 3.65 -6.24 20.53
C SER A 74 3.70 -6.88 21.92
N ARG A 75 2.55 -6.96 22.60
CA ARG A 75 2.42 -7.68 23.89
C ARG A 75 2.54 -9.20 23.77
N PHE A 76 2.95 -9.72 22.60
CA PHE A 76 3.05 -11.14 22.31
C PHE A 76 4.51 -11.59 22.26
N LYS A 77 4.76 -12.77 22.83
CA LYS A 77 5.93 -13.59 22.53
C LYS A 77 5.61 -14.36 21.24
N MET A 78 6.28 -14.08 20.13
CA MET A 78 5.99 -14.69 18.82
C MET A 78 7.17 -15.47 18.26
N ILE A 79 6.91 -16.68 17.77
CA ILE A 79 7.86 -17.52 17.04
C ILE A 79 7.17 -18.00 15.76
N ILE A 80 7.80 -17.77 14.61
CA ILE A 80 7.30 -18.21 13.31
C ILE A 80 8.04 -19.48 12.91
N LEU A 81 7.27 -20.48 12.49
CA LEU A 81 7.71 -21.79 12.07
C LEU A 81 7.37 -22.00 10.58
N ASP A 82 8.25 -22.67 9.84
CA ASP A 82 7.97 -23.14 8.48
C ASP A 82 7.03 -24.34 8.43
N HIS A 83 6.70 -24.79 7.21
CA HIS A 83 5.84 -25.93 6.96
C HIS A 83 6.37 -27.28 7.49
N GLN A 84 7.65 -27.40 7.85
CA GLN A 84 8.18 -28.55 8.60
C GLN A 84 8.48 -28.24 10.07
N LEU A 85 7.86 -27.18 10.61
CA LEU A 85 7.91 -26.76 12.02
C LEU A 85 9.30 -26.31 12.47
N THR A 86 10.12 -25.84 11.54
CA THR A 86 11.43 -25.23 11.82
C THR A 86 11.23 -23.76 12.16
N PRO A 87 11.77 -23.24 13.28
CA PRO A 87 11.73 -21.82 13.56
C PRO A 87 12.55 -21.03 12.55
N ILE A 88 11.91 -20.04 11.95
CA ILE A 88 12.53 -19.14 10.97
C ILE A 88 12.63 -17.70 11.50
N TYR A 89 11.87 -17.36 12.55
CA TYR A 89 11.88 -16.05 13.17
C TYR A 89 11.32 -16.08 14.61
N HIS A 90 11.78 -15.16 15.46
CA HIS A 90 11.13 -14.83 16.73
C HIS A 90 11.32 -13.35 17.05
N ASN A 91 10.39 -12.75 17.81
CA ASN A 91 10.56 -11.38 18.32
C ASN A 91 11.33 -11.37 19.66
N GLN A 92 11.72 -10.19 20.13
CA GLN A 92 12.49 -9.97 21.36
C GLN A 92 11.73 -10.47 22.59
N ASN A 93 10.41 -10.25 22.65
CA ASN A 93 9.57 -10.72 23.76
C ASN A 93 9.53 -12.26 23.82
N ALA A 94 9.73 -12.93 22.68
CA ALA A 94 9.88 -14.38 22.61
C ALA A 94 11.28 -14.90 22.90
N GLU A 95 12.31 -14.11 23.23
CA GLU A 95 13.63 -14.68 23.57
C GLU A 95 13.55 -15.70 24.73
N SER A 96 12.73 -15.40 25.73
CA SER A 96 12.45 -16.30 26.85
C SER A 96 11.76 -17.59 26.39
N LEU A 97 10.81 -17.46 25.45
CA LEU A 97 10.07 -18.59 24.90
C LEU A 97 10.94 -19.41 23.93
N PHE A 98 11.74 -18.77 23.09
CA PHE A 98 12.57 -19.35 22.05
C PHE A 98 13.62 -20.30 22.64
N ASN A 99 14.30 -19.86 23.70
CA ASN A 99 15.23 -20.71 24.44
C ASN A 99 14.54 -21.89 25.16
N TYR A 100 13.25 -21.74 25.49
CA TYR A 100 12.44 -22.77 26.14
C TYR A 100 11.87 -23.78 25.14
N VAL A 101 11.43 -23.37 23.95
CA VAL A 101 10.79 -24.23 22.96
C VAL A 101 11.78 -25.03 22.09
N LEU A 102 13.05 -24.64 22.09
CA LEU A 102 14.10 -25.28 21.29
C LEU A 102 14.97 -26.27 22.07
N CYS A 103 15.59 -27.17 21.30
CA CYS A 103 16.59 -28.09 21.80
C CYS A 103 17.90 -27.33 22.14
N PRO A 104 18.46 -27.50 23.35
CA PRO A 104 19.68 -26.78 23.75
C PRO A 104 20.91 -27.10 22.88
N LYS A 105 20.99 -28.30 22.32
CA LYS A 105 22.08 -28.78 21.47
C LYS A 105 21.95 -28.35 20.01
N ASP A 106 20.72 -28.07 19.57
CA ASP A 106 20.38 -27.71 18.21
C ASP A 106 19.27 -26.67 18.25
N LYS A 107 19.67 -25.40 18.16
CA LYS A 107 18.80 -24.22 18.25
C LYS A 107 17.85 -24.07 17.05
N VAL A 108 17.83 -25.03 16.14
CA VAL A 108 16.92 -25.06 14.99
C VAL A 108 15.79 -26.07 15.22
N THR A 109 15.93 -27.01 16.16
CA THR A 109 14.96 -28.09 16.36
C THR A 109 14.08 -27.85 17.58
N LEU A 110 12.75 -27.90 17.40
CA LEU A 110 11.78 -27.82 18.49
C LEU A 110 11.90 -29.02 19.45
N ARG A 111 11.56 -28.79 20.73
CA ARG A 111 11.55 -29.88 21.72
C ARG A 111 10.54 -30.97 21.32
N PRO A 112 10.87 -32.27 21.50
CA PRO A 112 10.01 -33.37 21.05
C PRO A 112 8.57 -33.33 21.56
N GLY A 113 8.36 -32.90 22.81
CA GLY A 113 7.02 -32.79 23.41
C GLY A 113 6.15 -31.72 22.74
N LEU A 114 6.73 -30.55 22.43
CA LEU A 114 6.04 -29.50 21.69
C LEU A 114 5.79 -29.90 20.24
N LEU A 115 6.78 -30.51 19.58
CA LEU A 115 6.66 -30.98 18.20
C LEU A 115 5.51 -31.99 18.02
N ALA A 116 5.32 -32.90 18.97
CA ALA A 116 4.22 -33.86 18.96
C ALA A 116 2.84 -33.18 19.05
N GLN A 117 2.72 -32.15 19.89
CA GLN A 117 1.48 -31.38 20.06
C GLN A 117 1.19 -30.44 18.89
N LEU A 118 2.21 -29.82 18.29
CA LEU A 118 2.03 -29.01 17.09
C LEU A 118 1.55 -29.89 15.92
N ARG A 119 2.11 -31.10 15.77
CA ARG A 119 1.65 -32.05 14.76
C ARG A 119 0.19 -32.46 14.99
N SER A 120 -0.22 -32.76 16.22
CA SER A 120 -1.62 -33.13 16.51
C SER A 120 -2.59 -31.96 16.32
N ALA A 121 -2.22 -30.73 16.73
CA ALA A 121 -3.01 -29.53 16.54
C ALA A 121 -3.18 -29.16 15.05
N SER A 122 -2.14 -29.41 14.24
CA SER A 122 -2.16 -29.11 12.80
C SER A 122 -3.04 -30.04 11.97
N HIS A 123 -3.29 -31.27 12.44
CA HIS A 123 -4.08 -32.29 11.73
C HIS A 123 -5.58 -32.28 12.12
N GLY A 124 -5.97 -31.49 13.13
CA GLY A 124 -7.33 -31.48 13.68
C GLY A 124 -8.33 -30.52 13.01
N SER A 125 -7.87 -29.55 12.21
CA SER A 125 -8.74 -28.55 11.56
C SER A 125 -9.16 -28.99 10.16
N SER A 126 -10.06 -29.98 10.08
CA SER A 126 -10.71 -30.41 8.82
C SER A 126 -12.01 -29.64 8.50
N ASN A 127 -12.32 -28.54 9.20
CA ASN A 127 -13.48 -27.72 8.87
C ASN A 127 -13.19 -26.22 9.07
N ASN A 128 -13.00 -25.54 7.94
CA ASN A 128 -13.53 -24.20 7.65
C ASN A 128 -13.28 -23.03 8.62
N LEU A 129 -12.13 -22.97 9.29
CA LEU A 129 -11.74 -21.81 10.10
C LEU A 129 -10.33 -21.35 9.70
N GLN A 130 -10.25 -20.62 8.58
CA GLN A 130 -9.01 -19.95 8.16
C GLN A 130 -8.56 -19.01 9.29
N ASN A 131 -7.28 -19.11 9.67
CA ASN A 131 -6.58 -18.18 10.56
C ASN A 131 -7.05 -18.12 12.04
N GLU A 132 -7.68 -19.17 12.58
CA GLU A 132 -8.00 -19.23 14.01
C GLU A 132 -6.80 -19.53 14.92
N LEU A 133 -6.79 -18.93 16.12
CA LEU A 133 -5.86 -19.28 17.20
C LEU A 133 -6.32 -20.54 17.93
N HIS A 134 -5.43 -21.53 18.02
CA HIS A 134 -5.62 -22.75 18.79
C HIS A 134 -4.73 -22.76 20.03
N ALA A 135 -5.30 -22.91 21.21
CA ALA A 135 -4.51 -23.15 22.41
C ALA A 135 -3.84 -24.54 22.32
N ILE A 136 -2.53 -24.61 22.53
CA ILE A 136 -1.79 -25.89 22.56
C ILE A 136 -1.57 -26.33 24.00
N ASP A 137 -1.57 -27.63 24.28
CA ASP A 137 -1.37 -28.16 25.64
C ASP A 137 0.11 -28.11 26.08
N PHE A 138 0.78 -27.00 25.77
CA PHE A 138 2.16 -26.69 26.11
C PHE A 138 2.18 -25.37 26.87
N ARG A 139 2.61 -25.42 28.13
CA ARG A 139 2.76 -24.23 28.97
C ARG A 139 4.20 -23.78 29.00
N ASP A 140 4.43 -22.48 29.04
CA ASP A 140 5.78 -21.95 29.24
C ASP A 140 6.27 -22.18 30.69
N GLN A 141 7.51 -21.77 30.97
CA GLN A 141 8.13 -21.90 32.28
C GLN A 141 7.39 -21.20 33.44
N ASN A 142 6.49 -20.27 33.13
CA ASN A 142 5.67 -19.56 34.11
C ASN A 142 4.24 -20.15 34.24
N GLY A 143 3.93 -21.20 33.46
CA GLY A 143 2.61 -21.82 33.42
C GLY A 143 1.66 -21.20 32.39
N ASP A 144 2.16 -20.31 31.53
CA ASP A 144 1.32 -19.56 30.58
C ASP A 144 0.94 -20.38 29.37
N GLN A 145 -0.27 -20.11 28.88
CA GLN A 145 -0.86 -20.79 27.72
C GLN A 145 -0.20 -20.30 26.43
N LEU A 146 0.29 -21.24 25.61
CA LEU A 146 0.68 -20.94 24.24
C LEU A 146 -0.46 -21.18 23.26
N TYR A 147 -0.42 -20.43 22.17
CA TYR A 147 -1.38 -20.47 21.09
C TYR A 147 -0.66 -20.71 19.78
N LEU A 148 -1.21 -21.59 18.96
CA LEU A 148 -0.77 -21.86 17.60
C LEU A 148 -1.78 -21.24 16.64
N ARG A 149 -1.27 -20.50 15.67
CA ARG A 149 -2.06 -20.03 14.53
C ARG A 149 -1.49 -20.61 13.26
N SER A 150 -2.36 -21.25 12.48
CA SER A 150 -2.00 -21.85 11.20
C SER A 150 -2.40 -20.91 10.07
N ILE A 151 -1.43 -20.51 9.25
CA ILE A 151 -1.69 -19.72 8.06
C ILE A 151 -1.69 -20.67 6.85
N GLN A 152 -2.84 -20.77 6.20
CA GLN A 152 -3.05 -21.66 5.04
C GLN A 152 -3.02 -20.86 3.73
N ARG A 153 -2.47 -21.47 2.68
CA ARG A 153 -2.49 -20.91 1.32
C ARG A 153 -3.93 -20.98 0.79
N GLN A 154 -4.50 -19.86 0.34
CA GLN A 154 -5.77 -19.88 -0.40
C GLN A 154 -5.56 -20.55 -1.77
N LEU A 155 -5.80 -21.86 -1.83
CA LEU A 155 -5.98 -22.61 -3.07
C LEU A 155 -7.24 -23.46 -2.93
N ASN A 156 -7.99 -23.59 -4.03
CA ASN A 156 -9.24 -24.35 -4.16
C ASN A 156 -9.09 -25.88 -4.00
N SER A 157 -8.36 -26.38 -2.99
CA SER A 157 -8.32 -27.81 -2.66
C SER A 157 -8.05 -28.05 -1.17
N ASP A 158 -8.94 -28.82 -0.54
CA ASP A 158 -8.97 -29.21 0.88
C ASP A 158 -7.78 -30.06 1.39
N SER A 159 -6.67 -30.14 0.65
CA SER A 159 -5.59 -31.10 0.91
C SER A 159 -4.17 -30.52 0.90
N THR A 160 -4.00 -29.20 1.07
CA THR A 160 -2.67 -28.56 1.06
C THR A 160 -2.19 -28.26 2.49
N PRO A 161 -0.97 -28.67 2.89
CA PRO A 161 -0.46 -28.40 4.25
C PRO A 161 -0.26 -26.89 4.50
N PRO A 162 -0.33 -26.44 5.78
CA PRO A 162 -0.13 -25.04 6.16
C PRO A 162 1.27 -24.56 5.77
N GLN A 163 1.37 -23.30 5.33
CA GLN A 163 2.60 -22.77 4.73
C GLN A 163 3.59 -22.29 5.80
N PHE A 164 3.08 -21.67 6.86
CA PHE A 164 3.82 -21.29 8.06
C PHE A 164 2.89 -21.39 9.27
N GLN A 165 3.45 -21.58 10.46
CA GLN A 165 2.73 -21.58 11.73
C GLN A 165 3.31 -20.53 12.66
N VAL A 166 2.44 -19.83 13.38
CA VAL A 166 2.85 -18.82 14.35
C VAL A 166 2.53 -19.32 15.74
N LEU A 167 3.56 -19.55 16.54
CA LEU A 167 3.45 -19.83 17.95
C LEU A 167 3.46 -18.50 18.71
N MET A 168 2.44 -18.29 19.55
CA MET A 168 2.21 -17.05 20.28
C MET A 168 2.02 -17.35 21.77
N GLY A 169 2.68 -16.55 22.60
CA GLY A 169 2.43 -16.45 24.03
C GLY A 169 2.12 -15.01 24.40
N LEU A 170 1.45 -14.80 25.53
CA LEU A 170 1.28 -13.47 26.10
C LEU A 170 2.54 -13.07 26.86
N ASP A 171 3.00 -11.84 26.66
CA ASP A 171 4.03 -11.24 27.50
C ASP A 171 3.36 -10.49 28.67
N GLN A 172 3.39 -11.12 29.84
CA GLN A 172 2.82 -10.54 31.06
C GLN A 172 3.64 -9.36 31.62
N SER A 173 4.86 -9.15 31.12
CA SER A 173 5.77 -8.08 31.56
C SER A 173 5.66 -6.80 30.73
N HIS A 174 4.79 -6.78 29.72
CA HIS A 174 4.68 -5.69 28.76
C HIS A 174 4.21 -4.37 29.42
N GLU A 175 4.97 -3.28 29.25
CA GLU A 175 4.73 -1.98 29.92
C GLU A 175 3.43 -1.28 29.45
N HIS A 176 2.94 -1.58 28.24
CA HIS A 176 1.77 -0.94 27.67
C HIS A 176 0.45 -1.65 27.99
N ASN A 177 -0.33 -1.03 28.87
CA ASN A 177 -1.61 -1.57 29.35
C ASN A 177 -2.82 -1.27 28.46
N GLU A 178 -2.77 -0.36 27.48
CA GLU A 178 -3.98 0.08 26.76
C GLU A 178 -4.53 -0.98 25.78
N LEU A 179 -5.86 -1.02 25.61
CA LEU A 179 -6.53 -1.90 24.65
C LEU A 179 -6.62 -1.21 23.29
N ASN A 180 -6.63 -1.99 22.21
CA ASN A 180 -6.84 -1.46 20.87
C ASN A 180 -8.16 -0.65 20.80
N SER A 181 -8.06 0.63 20.43
CA SER A 181 -9.19 1.57 20.41
C SER A 181 -10.33 1.13 19.47
N ASP A 182 -10.03 0.38 18.41
CA ASP A 182 -11.03 -0.19 17.52
C ASP A 182 -11.83 -1.30 18.20
N LEU A 183 -11.17 -2.13 19.01
CA LEU A 183 -11.81 -3.21 19.76
C LEU A 183 -12.73 -2.62 20.83
N VAL A 184 -12.26 -1.57 21.51
CA VAL A 184 -13.05 -0.80 22.48
C VAL A 184 -14.30 -0.22 21.83
N LYS A 185 -14.17 0.41 20.65
CA LYS A 185 -15.32 0.94 19.91
C LYS A 185 -16.25 -0.16 19.42
N LYS A 186 -15.72 -1.24 18.84
CA LYS A 186 -16.50 -2.33 18.24
C LYS A 186 -17.43 -3.02 19.25
N TYR A 187 -16.93 -3.27 20.46
CA TYR A 187 -17.71 -3.93 21.52
C TYR A 187 -18.23 -2.95 22.57
N GLU A 188 -18.13 -1.65 22.31
CA GLU A 188 -18.59 -0.57 23.19
C GLU A 188 -18.14 -0.76 24.65
N LEU A 189 -16.85 -1.08 24.85
CA LEU A 189 -16.31 -1.40 26.17
C LEU A 189 -16.15 -0.13 27.01
N THR A 190 -16.82 -0.10 28.16
CA THR A 190 -16.67 0.97 29.16
C THR A 190 -15.28 0.92 29.80
N GLU A 191 -14.81 2.03 30.38
CA GLU A 191 -13.50 2.10 31.04
C GLU A 191 -13.30 1.00 32.11
N LYS A 192 -14.36 0.68 32.86
CA LYS A 192 -14.36 -0.39 33.87
C LYS A 192 -14.27 -1.79 33.25
N GLU A 193 -14.94 -2.02 32.13
CA GLU A 193 -14.82 -3.29 31.39
C GLU A 193 -13.43 -3.42 30.77
N GLN A 194 -12.88 -2.34 30.20
CA GLN A 194 -11.52 -2.32 29.67
C GLN A 194 -10.49 -2.67 30.74
N MET A 195 -10.65 -2.14 31.96
CA MET A 195 -9.81 -2.49 33.11
C MET A 195 -9.85 -3.99 33.44
N VAL A 196 -11.04 -4.60 33.46
CA VAL A 196 -11.17 -6.04 33.72
C VAL A 196 -10.61 -6.87 32.56
N VAL A 197 -10.84 -6.45 31.31
CA VAL A 197 -10.26 -7.09 30.12
C VAL A 197 -8.73 -7.06 30.18
N ARG A 198 -8.12 -5.93 30.56
CA ARG A 198 -6.67 -5.82 30.77
C ARG A 198 -6.18 -6.83 31.80
N GLY A 199 -6.83 -6.92 32.95
CA GLY A 199 -6.48 -7.89 33.98
C GLY A 199 -6.51 -9.34 33.48
N VAL A 200 -7.56 -9.69 32.72
CA VAL A 200 -7.73 -11.02 32.14
C VAL A 200 -6.66 -11.34 31.08
N ILE A 201 -6.29 -10.38 30.23
CA ILE A 201 -5.21 -10.55 29.24
C ILE A 201 -3.87 -10.82 29.93
N HIS A 202 -3.60 -10.22 31.08
CA HIS A 202 -2.37 -10.44 31.84
C HIS A 202 -2.43 -11.69 32.74
N GLY A 203 -3.40 -12.59 32.52
CA GLY A 203 -3.53 -13.83 33.30
C GLY A 203 -3.93 -13.64 34.76
N LYS A 204 -4.35 -12.43 35.16
CA LYS A 204 -4.70 -12.13 36.55
C LYS A 204 -5.98 -12.84 36.95
N SER A 205 -5.97 -13.43 38.14
CA SER A 205 -7.16 -13.98 38.76
C SER A 205 -8.16 -12.88 39.13
N ILE A 206 -9.42 -13.26 39.33
CA ILE A 206 -10.47 -12.34 39.79
C ILE A 206 -10.07 -11.63 41.10
N SER A 207 -9.35 -12.33 41.98
CA SER A 207 -8.90 -11.78 43.26
C SER A 207 -7.80 -10.74 43.08
N GLU A 208 -6.87 -10.96 42.15
CA GLU A 208 -5.81 -10.01 41.81
C GLU A 208 -6.38 -8.75 41.14
N ILE A 209 -7.28 -8.93 40.17
CA ILE A 209 -7.97 -7.81 39.52
C ILE A 209 -8.74 -6.97 40.55
N SER A 210 -9.43 -7.64 41.48
CA SER A 210 -10.17 -7.00 42.57
C SER A 210 -9.26 -6.14 43.47
N LYS A 211 -8.11 -6.68 43.88
CA LYS A 211 -7.15 -5.99 44.75
C LYS A 211 -6.50 -4.79 44.07
N GLU A 212 -6.03 -4.95 42.84
CA GLU A 212 -5.36 -3.87 42.10
C GLU A 212 -6.32 -2.75 41.68
N SER A 213 -7.56 -3.11 41.40
CA SER A 213 -8.58 -2.18 40.91
C SER A 213 -9.41 -1.55 42.04
N PHE A 214 -9.11 -1.91 43.30
CA PHE A 214 -9.86 -1.47 44.49
C PHE A 214 -11.39 -1.65 44.38
N ILE A 215 -11.84 -2.76 43.75
CA ILE A 215 -13.26 -3.13 43.62
C ILE A 215 -13.50 -4.55 44.11
N SER A 216 -14.74 -4.90 44.46
CA SER A 216 -15.05 -6.25 44.95
C SER A 216 -14.93 -7.32 43.86
N GLU A 217 -14.60 -8.56 44.23
CA GLU A 217 -14.60 -9.70 43.30
C GLU A 217 -15.96 -9.91 42.61
N ASN A 218 -17.06 -9.59 43.29
CA ASN A 218 -18.40 -9.64 42.70
C ASN A 218 -18.60 -8.58 41.61
N THR A 219 -18.00 -7.41 41.77
CA THR A 219 -17.97 -6.35 40.75
C THR A 219 -17.16 -6.80 39.54
N VAL A 220 -15.99 -7.43 39.75
CA VAL A 220 -15.18 -8.01 38.65
C VAL A 220 -15.98 -9.07 37.89
N LYS A 221 -16.64 -10.00 38.59
CA LYS A 221 -17.52 -11.02 37.99
C LYS A 221 -18.68 -10.42 37.20
N THR A 222 -19.23 -9.30 37.67
CA THR A 222 -20.31 -8.58 36.99
C THR A 222 -19.83 -7.99 35.67
N HIS A 223 -18.66 -7.33 35.67
CA HIS A 223 -18.05 -6.82 34.45
C HIS A 223 -17.69 -7.94 33.46
N LEU A 224 -17.16 -9.07 33.94
CA LEU A 224 -16.88 -10.24 33.08
C LEU A 224 -18.13 -10.74 32.36
N ARG A 225 -19.28 -10.84 33.05
CA ARG A 225 -20.54 -11.24 32.41
C ARG A 225 -21.00 -10.24 31.34
N ALA A 226 -20.80 -8.95 31.57
CA ALA A 226 -21.11 -7.92 30.58
C ALA A 226 -20.19 -8.02 29.36
N ILE A 227 -18.88 -8.25 29.58
CA ILE A 227 -17.89 -8.48 28.52
C ILE A 227 -18.28 -9.72 27.71
N PHE A 228 -18.59 -10.85 28.35
CA PHE A 228 -19.04 -12.08 27.70
C PHE A 228 -20.24 -11.84 26.78
N ARG A 229 -21.24 -11.10 27.26
CA ARG A 229 -22.40 -10.74 26.45
C ARG A 229 -22.04 -9.81 25.27
N LYS A 230 -21.20 -8.80 25.50
CA LYS A 230 -20.79 -7.84 24.45
C LYS A 230 -19.92 -8.46 23.37
N THR A 231 -19.12 -9.44 23.74
CA THR A 231 -18.14 -10.11 22.86
C THR A 231 -18.63 -11.44 22.30
N ASP A 232 -19.84 -11.88 22.69
CA ASP A 232 -20.38 -13.20 22.38
C ASP A 232 -19.43 -14.35 22.75
N THR A 233 -18.85 -14.27 23.96
CA THR A 233 -17.93 -15.27 24.50
C THR A 233 -18.47 -15.88 25.78
N ASN A 234 -17.99 -17.06 26.15
CA ASN A 234 -18.50 -17.83 27.29
C ASN A 234 -17.48 -18.06 28.41
N SER A 235 -16.24 -17.57 28.25
CA SER A 235 -15.15 -17.79 29.20
C SER A 235 -14.07 -16.72 29.08
N GLN A 236 -13.27 -16.56 30.14
CA GLN A 236 -12.12 -15.65 30.13
C GLN A 236 -11.13 -16.04 29.02
N ALA A 237 -10.88 -17.34 28.83
CA ALA A 237 -10.02 -17.84 27.77
C ALA A 237 -10.55 -17.50 26.36
N ALA A 238 -11.87 -17.51 26.16
CA ALA A 238 -12.49 -17.10 24.89
C ALA A 238 -12.35 -15.59 24.64
N VAL A 239 -12.46 -14.75 25.67
CA VAL A 239 -12.19 -13.30 25.57
C VAL A 239 -10.73 -13.04 25.22
N VAL A 240 -9.81 -13.72 25.90
CA VAL A 240 -8.37 -13.63 25.57
C VAL A 240 -8.16 -14.03 24.11
N ARG A 241 -8.68 -15.18 23.68
CA ARG A 241 -8.56 -15.64 22.28
C ARG A 241 -9.13 -14.63 21.28
N LEU A 242 -10.31 -14.07 21.54
CA LEU A 242 -10.92 -13.08 20.65
C LEU A 242 -10.02 -11.86 20.47
N ILE A 243 -9.47 -11.34 21.57
CA ILE A 243 -8.58 -10.17 21.55
C ILE A 243 -7.27 -10.52 20.83
N LEU A 244 -6.70 -11.68 21.12
CA LEU A 244 -5.52 -12.20 20.43
C LEU A 244 -5.74 -12.35 18.93
N THR A 245 -6.90 -12.87 18.51
CA THR A 245 -7.27 -12.97 17.09
C THR A 245 -7.37 -11.58 16.45
N HIS A 246 -8.05 -10.64 17.11
CA HIS A 246 -8.18 -9.26 16.61
C HIS A 246 -6.83 -8.53 16.49
N GLU A 247 -5.93 -8.70 17.43
CA GLU A 247 -4.60 -8.07 17.40
C GLU A 247 -3.65 -8.77 16.42
N SER A 248 -3.77 -10.09 16.24
CA SER A 248 -2.97 -10.85 15.28
C SER A 248 -3.45 -10.76 13.83
N GLN A 249 -4.69 -10.33 13.56
CA GLN A 249 -5.22 -10.13 12.20
C GLN A 249 -4.40 -9.15 11.34
N ILE A 250 -3.64 -8.23 11.95
CA ILE A 250 -2.70 -7.35 11.21
C ILE A 250 -1.65 -8.18 10.46
N LEU A 251 -1.26 -9.32 11.04
CA LEU A 251 -0.32 -10.26 10.44
C LEU A 251 -0.88 -10.94 9.20
N ASP A 252 -2.21 -11.08 9.08
CA ASP A 252 -2.83 -11.74 7.93
C ASP A 252 -2.52 -10.96 6.66
N SER A 253 -2.67 -9.63 6.70
CA SER A 253 -2.33 -8.76 5.57
C SER A 253 -0.85 -8.83 5.16
N TYR A 254 0.05 -9.10 6.10
CA TYR A 254 1.49 -9.22 5.84
C TYR A 254 1.88 -10.59 5.29
N PHE A 255 1.40 -11.68 5.86
CA PHE A 255 1.77 -13.03 5.43
C PHE A 255 0.99 -13.49 4.18
N GLU A 256 -0.19 -12.95 3.92
CA GLU A 256 -0.90 -13.12 2.64
C GLU A 256 -0.17 -12.43 1.48
N SER A 257 0.67 -11.42 1.77
CA SER A 257 1.34 -10.61 0.74
C SER A 257 2.57 -11.26 0.09
N GLU A 258 3.32 -12.09 0.83
CA GLU A 258 4.54 -12.71 0.30
C GLU A 258 4.26 -13.92 -0.59
N ILE A 259 3.01 -14.38 -0.67
CA ILE A 259 2.66 -15.59 -1.42
C ILE A 259 1.48 -15.28 -2.35
N SER A 260 1.75 -14.44 -3.34
CA SER A 260 0.93 -14.37 -4.55
C SER A 260 1.70 -14.88 -5.77
N ASP A 261 2.29 -16.09 -5.64
CA ASP A 261 2.42 -16.99 -6.79
C ASP A 261 1.03 -17.60 -7.05
N VAL A 262 0.19 -16.79 -7.67
CA VAL A 262 -1.00 -17.24 -8.39
C VAL A 262 -0.62 -17.26 -9.85
N SER A 263 -0.83 -18.42 -10.46
CA SER A 263 -0.58 -18.75 -11.85
C SER A 263 -0.85 -17.55 -12.76
N ILE A 264 0.23 -17.06 -13.38
CA ILE A 264 0.15 -16.22 -14.57
C ILE A 264 -0.65 -17.05 -15.56
N SER A 265 -1.93 -16.74 -15.76
CA SER A 265 -2.62 -17.15 -16.97
C SER A 265 -1.74 -16.62 -18.11
N GLU A 266 -1.19 -17.50 -18.94
CA GLU A 266 -0.27 -17.15 -20.02
C GLU A 266 -0.86 -16.00 -20.85
N ARG A 267 -0.43 -14.78 -20.53
CA ARG A 267 -0.70 -13.61 -21.35
C ARG A 267 0.21 -13.79 -22.57
N PRO A 268 -0.27 -13.62 -23.81
CA PRO A 268 0.63 -13.49 -24.94
C PRO A 268 1.43 -12.19 -24.75
N THR A 269 2.58 -12.27 -24.09
CA THR A 269 3.40 -11.12 -23.73
C THR A 269 4.06 -10.57 -24.99
N LYS A 270 3.53 -9.45 -25.50
CA LYS A 270 4.21 -8.60 -26.50
C LYS A 270 5.22 -7.66 -25.82
N ASP A 271 5.83 -8.12 -24.74
CA ASP A 271 6.85 -7.34 -24.05
C ASP A 271 8.03 -7.15 -24.99
N ARG A 272 8.36 -5.89 -25.23
CA ARG A 272 9.53 -5.50 -26.01
C ARG A 272 10.47 -4.72 -25.13
N GLU A 273 11.71 -4.64 -25.59
CA GLU A 273 12.76 -3.95 -24.86
C GLU A 273 13.64 -3.18 -25.83
N VAL A 274 14.06 -1.99 -25.42
CA VAL A 274 15.07 -1.19 -26.09
C VAL A 274 16.25 -1.03 -25.13
N LYS A 275 17.45 -1.32 -25.63
CA LYS A 275 18.70 -1.03 -24.91
C LYS A 275 19.23 0.33 -25.36
N LEU A 276 19.38 1.24 -24.42
CA LEU A 276 19.99 2.55 -24.62
C LEU A 276 21.52 2.44 -24.72
N ALA A 277 22.18 3.47 -25.22
CA ALA A 277 23.64 3.61 -25.33
C ALA A 277 24.32 3.55 -23.96
N SER A 278 23.65 4.01 -22.90
CA SER A 278 24.09 3.85 -21.50
C SER A 278 24.12 2.39 -21.03
N GLY A 279 23.54 1.46 -21.80
CA GLY A 279 23.32 0.07 -21.41
C GLY A 279 22.01 -0.16 -20.64
N HIS A 280 21.34 0.91 -20.20
CA HIS A 280 20.04 0.82 -19.54
C HIS A 280 18.97 0.28 -20.50
N ARG A 281 18.05 -0.54 -19.99
CA ARG A 281 17.03 -1.23 -20.79
C ARG A 281 15.64 -0.73 -20.43
N ILE A 282 14.90 -0.23 -21.42
CA ILE A 282 13.51 0.20 -21.27
C ILE A 282 12.60 -0.90 -21.82
N SER A 283 11.78 -1.47 -20.94
CA SER A 283 10.70 -2.38 -21.32
C SER A 283 9.48 -1.59 -21.77
N TYR A 284 8.75 -2.08 -22.77
CA TYR A 284 7.55 -1.43 -23.27
C TYR A 284 6.61 -2.42 -23.96
N CYS A 285 5.35 -2.02 -24.14
CA CYS A 285 4.39 -2.74 -24.95
C CYS A 285 3.89 -1.87 -26.11
N GLU A 286 3.54 -2.54 -27.21
CA GLU A 286 2.86 -1.92 -28.35
C GLU A 286 1.46 -2.50 -28.54
N TYR A 287 0.49 -1.61 -28.74
CA TYR A 287 -0.91 -1.96 -28.98
C TYR A 287 -1.43 -1.28 -30.25
N GLY A 288 -2.33 -1.98 -30.95
CA GLY A 288 -2.90 -1.50 -32.22
C GLY A 288 -2.06 -1.83 -33.47
N PRO A 289 -2.42 -1.24 -34.63
CA PRO A 289 -1.77 -1.51 -35.91
C PRO A 289 -0.31 -1.04 -35.93
N LYS A 290 0.60 -1.86 -36.51
CA LYS A 290 2.04 -1.52 -36.62
C LYS A 290 2.31 -0.24 -37.41
N LEU A 291 1.44 0.09 -38.37
CA LEU A 291 1.50 1.30 -39.20
C LEU A 291 0.52 2.40 -38.73
N GLY A 292 -0.11 2.22 -37.57
CA GLY A 292 -0.98 3.24 -36.99
C GLY A 292 -0.22 4.46 -36.52
N ARG A 293 -0.94 5.56 -36.28
CA ARG A 293 -0.38 6.83 -35.79
C ARG A 293 0.25 6.62 -34.40
N PRO A 294 1.56 6.82 -34.20
CA PRO A 294 2.21 6.57 -32.91
C PRO A 294 1.68 7.48 -31.80
N LEU A 295 1.36 6.87 -30.66
CA LEU A 295 0.96 7.54 -29.42
C LEU A 295 1.80 7.00 -28.26
N VAL A 296 2.72 7.81 -27.75
CA VAL A 296 3.57 7.43 -26.61
C VAL A 296 2.84 7.75 -25.31
N VAL A 297 2.63 6.74 -24.47
CA VAL A 297 1.78 6.85 -23.28
C VAL A 297 2.62 6.95 -22.01
N PHE A 298 2.45 8.04 -21.30
CA PHE A 298 2.91 8.25 -19.93
C PHE A 298 1.81 7.74 -19.00
N HIS A 299 1.91 6.46 -18.63
CA HIS A 299 0.96 5.80 -17.72
C HIS A 299 0.81 6.52 -16.37
N SER A 300 -0.28 6.24 -15.63
CA SER A 300 -0.52 6.85 -14.32
C SER A 300 0.50 6.39 -13.27
N GLY A 301 0.44 6.98 -12.06
CA GLY A 301 1.38 6.66 -10.97
C GLY A 301 1.32 5.20 -10.49
N TYR A 302 0.20 4.51 -10.69
CA TYR A 302 0.04 3.08 -10.39
C TYR A 302 0.09 2.21 -11.65
N GLY A 303 0.38 2.82 -12.80
CA GLY A 303 0.42 2.16 -14.09
C GLY A 303 1.76 1.52 -14.41
N CYS A 304 1.77 0.75 -15.49
CA CYS A 304 2.98 0.28 -16.19
C CYS A 304 2.70 0.20 -17.70
N ARG A 305 3.57 -0.45 -18.48
CA ARG A 305 3.41 -0.71 -19.93
C ARG A 305 2.10 -1.41 -20.29
N LEU A 306 1.45 -2.05 -19.31
CA LEU A 306 0.16 -2.72 -19.46
C LEU A 306 -1.05 -1.78 -19.27
N SER A 307 -0.85 -0.46 -19.13
CA SER A 307 -1.92 0.53 -18.87
C SER A 307 -2.81 0.78 -20.09
N ILE A 308 -3.62 -0.20 -20.40
CA ILE A 308 -4.53 -0.26 -21.56
C ILE A 308 -5.86 -0.86 -21.09
N PRO A 309 -7.06 -0.42 -21.53
CA PRO A 309 -8.31 -1.06 -21.12
C PRO A 309 -8.52 -2.43 -21.79
N PRO A 310 -9.36 -3.33 -21.25
CA PRO A 310 -9.62 -4.64 -21.84
C PRO A 310 -10.08 -4.60 -23.31
N ALA A 311 -10.92 -3.61 -23.68
CA ALA A 311 -11.50 -3.45 -25.02
C ALA A 311 -10.55 -2.82 -26.08
N TYR A 312 -9.26 -2.68 -25.79
CA TYR A 312 -8.35 -1.87 -26.60
C TYR A 312 -8.17 -2.32 -28.05
N ARG A 313 -8.28 -3.62 -28.34
CA ARG A 313 -7.89 -4.17 -29.65
C ARG A 313 -8.70 -3.53 -30.78
N ASP A 314 -10.02 -3.55 -30.64
CA ASP A 314 -10.94 -3.01 -31.65
C ASP A 314 -10.91 -1.49 -31.68
N ILE A 315 -10.70 -0.84 -30.53
CA ILE A 315 -10.58 0.61 -30.43
C ILE A 315 -9.33 1.12 -31.16
N CYS A 316 -8.16 0.52 -30.93
CA CYS A 316 -6.92 0.91 -31.60
C CYS A 316 -6.97 0.65 -33.12
N LEU A 317 -7.69 -0.40 -33.56
CA LEU A 317 -7.93 -0.68 -34.97
C LEU A 317 -8.80 0.42 -35.61
N ARG A 318 -9.94 0.76 -35.00
CA ARG A 318 -10.87 1.78 -35.51
C ARG A 318 -10.26 3.18 -35.54
N THR A 319 -9.51 3.56 -34.50
CA THR A 319 -8.85 4.87 -34.40
C THR A 319 -7.52 4.96 -35.18
N ASN A 320 -7.07 3.82 -35.74
CA ASN A 320 -5.77 3.66 -36.39
C ASN A 320 -4.61 4.18 -35.53
N ARG A 321 -4.62 3.82 -34.23
CA ARG A 321 -3.63 4.25 -33.25
C ARG A 321 -2.66 3.13 -32.90
N ARG A 322 -1.36 3.46 -32.91
CA ARG A 322 -0.28 2.60 -32.42
C ARG A 322 0.16 3.13 -31.06
N LEU A 323 -0.34 2.54 -29.98
CA LEU A 323 0.08 2.92 -28.64
C LEU A 323 1.42 2.28 -28.31
N ILE A 324 2.31 3.07 -27.74
CA ILE A 324 3.64 2.68 -27.29
C ILE A 324 3.73 3.08 -25.82
N ILE A 325 3.71 2.11 -24.92
CA ILE A 325 3.66 2.36 -23.47
C ILE A 325 4.98 1.87 -22.86
N PRO A 326 5.97 2.74 -22.65
CA PRO A 326 7.19 2.37 -21.95
C PRO A 326 6.99 2.30 -20.43
N ASP A 327 7.58 1.28 -19.82
CA ASP A 327 7.81 1.24 -18.37
C ASP A 327 8.88 2.28 -18.03
N ARG A 328 8.56 3.20 -17.13
CA ARG A 328 9.51 4.20 -16.63
C ARG A 328 10.47 3.56 -15.61
N PRO A 329 11.68 4.12 -15.38
CA PRO A 329 12.68 3.49 -14.52
C PRO A 329 12.20 3.16 -13.11
N GLY A 330 12.34 1.89 -12.72
CA GLY A 330 11.88 1.38 -11.44
C GLY A 330 10.40 1.01 -11.40
N ILE A 331 9.71 1.02 -12.55
CA ILE A 331 8.32 0.59 -12.70
C ILE A 331 8.29 -0.60 -13.67
N GLY A 332 7.47 -1.60 -13.35
CA GLY A 332 7.28 -2.77 -14.21
C GLY A 332 8.58 -3.52 -14.44
N LYS A 333 8.96 -3.72 -15.71
CA LYS A 333 10.16 -4.48 -16.10
C LYS A 333 11.38 -3.60 -16.35
N THR A 334 11.24 -2.27 -16.40
CA THR A 334 12.39 -1.35 -16.56
C THR A 334 13.14 -1.24 -15.23
N PRO A 335 14.45 -1.56 -15.19
CA PRO A 335 15.26 -1.41 -13.97
C PRO A 335 15.23 0.02 -13.41
N TYR A 336 15.41 0.16 -12.10
CA TYR A 336 15.56 1.47 -11.47
C TYR A 336 16.91 2.12 -11.83
N ILE A 337 16.96 3.44 -11.80
CA ILE A 337 18.18 4.24 -11.94
C ILE A 337 18.09 5.50 -11.07
N ASP A 338 19.21 5.93 -10.49
CA ASP A 338 19.22 6.95 -9.45
C ASP A 338 18.82 8.36 -9.91
N ASP A 339 19.05 8.70 -11.19
CA ASP A 339 18.71 10.01 -11.73
C ASP A 339 17.23 10.13 -12.16
N HIS A 340 16.42 9.08 -12.00
CA HIS A 340 14.99 9.10 -12.27
C HIS A 340 14.22 9.83 -11.14
N PRO A 341 13.27 10.74 -11.44
CA PRO A 341 12.69 11.03 -12.76
C PRO A 341 13.37 12.12 -13.58
N ASN A 342 14.32 12.88 -13.04
CA ASN A 342 14.97 14.00 -13.75
C ASN A 342 15.64 13.58 -15.07
N GLY A 343 16.22 12.38 -15.12
CA GLY A 343 16.86 11.82 -16.30
C GLY A 343 15.91 11.17 -17.31
N TRP A 344 14.59 11.17 -17.06
CA TRP A 344 13.62 10.46 -17.91
C TRP A 344 13.53 11.04 -19.32
N ASN A 345 13.44 12.37 -19.46
CA ASN A 345 13.28 13.02 -20.77
C ASN A 345 14.38 12.64 -21.77
N ARG A 346 15.64 12.62 -21.32
CA ARG A 346 16.79 12.24 -22.15
C ARG A 346 16.67 10.80 -22.66
N ARG A 347 16.29 9.88 -21.78
CA ARG A 347 16.13 8.46 -22.09
C ARG A 347 14.95 8.22 -23.02
N LEU A 348 13.86 8.95 -22.81
CA LEU A 348 12.69 8.85 -23.66
C LEU A 348 12.98 9.38 -25.07
N ARG A 349 13.76 10.46 -25.23
CA ARG A 349 14.21 10.92 -26.56
C ARG A 349 15.01 9.85 -27.29
N GLU A 350 15.99 9.25 -26.61
CA GLU A 350 16.79 8.16 -27.18
C GLU A 350 15.94 6.92 -27.52
N PHE A 351 14.97 6.57 -26.66
CA PHE A 351 14.02 5.51 -26.92
C PHE A 351 13.19 5.79 -28.19
N ILE A 352 12.68 7.01 -28.35
CA ILE A 352 11.94 7.46 -29.54
C ILE A 352 12.81 7.39 -30.80
N ASP A 353 14.08 7.78 -30.70
CA ASP A 353 15.05 7.70 -31.80
C ASP A 353 15.31 6.25 -32.23
N ILE A 354 15.51 5.34 -31.27
CA ILE A 354 15.72 3.91 -31.54
C ILE A 354 14.48 3.27 -32.17
N LEU A 355 13.27 3.68 -31.77
CA LEU A 355 12.04 3.23 -32.39
C LEU A 355 11.79 3.82 -33.79
N GLY A 356 12.60 4.81 -34.21
CA GLY A 356 12.48 5.45 -35.52
C GLY A 356 11.15 6.20 -35.69
N LEU A 357 10.67 6.87 -34.65
CA LEU A 357 9.42 7.62 -34.73
C LEU A 357 9.68 9.01 -35.34
N ASP A 358 9.27 9.20 -36.60
CA ASP A 358 9.39 10.48 -37.30
C ASP A 358 8.30 11.49 -36.90
N ARG A 359 7.15 10.99 -36.44
CA ARG A 359 6.06 11.78 -35.85
C ARG A 359 5.38 10.97 -34.77
N TYR A 360 5.01 11.63 -33.67
CA TYR A 360 4.28 10.99 -32.59
C TYR A 360 3.43 11.99 -31.82
N ASP A 361 2.40 11.46 -31.17
CA ASP A 361 1.66 12.16 -30.13
C ASP A 361 2.08 11.62 -28.77
N ILE A 362 1.79 12.37 -27.71
CA ILE A 362 1.95 11.88 -26.33
C ILE A 362 0.62 11.93 -25.59
N LEU A 363 0.42 10.95 -24.71
CA LEU A 363 -0.69 10.92 -23.76
C LEU A 363 -0.14 10.85 -22.34
N GLY A 364 -0.49 11.80 -21.49
CA GLY A 364 -0.29 11.74 -20.05
C GLY A 364 -1.56 11.34 -19.33
N SER A 365 -1.45 10.51 -18.29
CA SER A 365 -2.58 10.18 -17.41
C SER A 365 -2.25 10.47 -15.94
N ILE A 366 -3.09 11.25 -15.27
CA ILE A 366 -2.97 11.61 -13.84
C ILE A 366 -1.59 12.23 -13.54
N LEU A 367 -0.72 11.55 -12.79
CA LEU A 367 0.65 12.02 -12.50
C LEU A 367 1.56 11.94 -13.73
N GLY A 368 1.26 11.04 -14.67
CA GLY A 368 1.93 10.96 -15.97
C GLY A 368 1.78 12.23 -16.80
N CYS A 369 0.76 13.06 -16.53
CA CYS A 369 0.59 14.37 -17.16
C CYS A 369 1.75 15.31 -16.82
N GLN A 370 2.24 15.33 -15.58
CA GLN A 370 3.38 16.19 -15.21
C GLN A 370 4.65 15.75 -15.95
N LEU A 371 4.91 14.45 -16.07
CA LEU A 371 6.04 13.91 -16.84
C LEU A 371 5.90 14.23 -18.35
N ALA A 372 4.69 14.09 -18.90
CA ALA A 372 4.41 14.38 -20.31
C ALA A 372 4.67 15.85 -20.66
N ILE A 373 4.23 16.80 -19.82
CA ILE A 373 4.48 18.23 -20.08
C ILE A 373 5.94 18.63 -19.87
N ASN A 374 6.64 18.00 -18.91
CA ASN A 374 8.07 18.19 -18.72
C ASN A 374 8.84 17.73 -19.95
N PHE A 375 8.45 16.60 -20.54
CA PHE A 375 9.01 16.12 -21.81
C PHE A 375 8.67 17.06 -22.97
N ALA A 376 7.40 17.47 -23.09
CA ALA A 376 6.94 18.33 -24.17
C ALA A 376 7.62 19.70 -24.21
N ALA A 377 8.01 20.25 -23.06
CA ALA A 377 8.74 21.51 -22.97
C ALA A 377 10.12 21.49 -23.66
N GLU A 378 10.69 20.30 -23.85
CA GLU A 378 11.99 20.07 -24.51
C GLU A 378 11.88 19.22 -25.79
N ALA A 379 10.65 18.93 -26.23
CA ALA A 379 10.41 18.08 -27.39
C ALA A 379 10.79 18.79 -28.69
N ASP A 380 11.25 18.00 -29.66
CA ASP A 380 11.51 18.49 -31.01
C ASP A 380 10.23 18.51 -31.87
N HIS A 381 10.40 18.92 -33.13
CA HIS A 381 9.31 19.07 -34.11
C HIS A 381 8.54 17.79 -34.44
N ARG A 382 8.98 16.61 -33.98
CA ARG A 382 8.30 15.32 -34.22
C ARG A 382 7.07 15.15 -33.34
N LEU A 383 7.00 15.83 -32.19
CA LEU A 383 5.80 15.88 -31.36
C LEU A 383 4.68 16.65 -32.09
N GLN A 384 3.52 16.03 -32.31
CA GLN A 384 2.42 16.64 -33.06
C GLN A 384 1.23 17.06 -32.20
N LYS A 385 0.90 16.30 -31.14
CA LYS A 385 -0.24 16.58 -30.24
C LYS A 385 0.04 16.04 -28.84
N ILE A 386 -0.55 16.69 -27.83
CA ILE A 386 -0.53 16.27 -26.42
C ILE A 386 -1.96 15.98 -25.98
N VAL A 387 -2.17 14.82 -25.37
CA VAL A 387 -3.42 14.46 -24.69
C VAL A 387 -3.15 14.35 -23.20
N LEU A 388 -3.90 15.08 -22.37
CA LEU A 388 -3.79 15.08 -20.92
C LEU A 388 -5.08 14.54 -20.32
N ASN A 389 -5.02 13.35 -19.75
CA ASN A 389 -6.13 12.69 -19.07
C ASN A 389 -6.07 12.95 -17.56
N SER A 390 -7.12 13.56 -17.00
CA SER A 390 -7.28 13.83 -15.57
C SER A 390 -6.02 14.48 -14.96
N PRO A 391 -5.56 15.63 -15.48
CA PRO A 391 -4.19 16.08 -15.28
C PRO A 391 -3.87 16.53 -13.86
N VAL A 392 -2.94 15.83 -13.20
CA VAL A 392 -2.26 16.34 -12.01
C VAL A 392 -0.97 17.02 -12.46
N ILE A 393 -0.99 18.35 -12.46
CA ILE A 393 0.14 19.19 -12.87
C ILE A 393 0.37 20.29 -11.84
N VAL A 394 1.57 20.34 -11.27
CA VAL A 394 2.01 21.39 -10.36
C VAL A 394 3.10 22.21 -11.04
N ASN A 395 2.66 23.17 -11.86
CA ASN A 395 3.61 24.11 -12.49
C ASN A 395 4.03 25.24 -11.55
N LYS A 396 3.08 25.85 -10.84
CA LYS A 396 3.31 26.95 -9.88
C LYS A 396 2.97 26.50 -8.47
N ARG A 397 3.59 27.12 -7.46
CA ARG A 397 3.27 26.85 -6.03
C ARG A 397 1.79 26.98 -5.72
N SER A 398 1.09 27.94 -6.33
CA SER A 398 -0.36 28.15 -6.13
C SER A 398 -1.21 26.96 -6.57
N HIS A 399 -0.76 26.16 -7.55
CA HIS A 399 -1.51 25.01 -8.05
C HIS A 399 -1.64 23.90 -7.01
N THR A 400 -0.72 23.83 -6.03
CA THR A 400 -0.82 22.86 -4.91
C THR A 400 -2.09 23.04 -4.08
N LYS A 401 -2.69 24.24 -4.06
CA LYS A 401 -3.94 24.52 -3.34
C LYS A 401 -5.19 23.98 -4.06
N LEU A 402 -5.05 23.56 -5.31
CA LEU A 402 -6.16 23.10 -6.16
C LEU A 402 -6.23 21.57 -6.24
N LEU A 403 -5.25 20.90 -5.61
CA LEU A 403 -5.23 19.46 -5.39
C LEU A 403 -6.18 19.09 -4.26
N THR A 404 -6.78 17.91 -4.37
CA THR A 404 -7.80 17.38 -3.47
C THR A 404 -7.44 15.97 -3.01
N GLY A 405 -8.22 15.45 -2.06
CA GLY A 405 -8.01 14.10 -1.50
C GLY A 405 -6.59 13.90 -1.01
N ILE A 406 -6.00 12.75 -1.33
CA ILE A 406 -4.65 12.38 -0.92
C ILE A 406 -3.56 13.35 -1.41
N LEU A 407 -3.74 14.01 -2.56
CA LEU A 407 -2.68 14.83 -3.16
C LEU A 407 -2.52 16.18 -2.47
N SER A 408 -3.58 16.70 -1.83
CA SER A 408 -3.55 18.00 -1.15
C SER A 408 -2.57 18.03 0.03
N PRO A 409 -2.70 17.15 1.05
CA PRO A 409 -1.73 17.13 2.14
C PRO A 409 -0.36 16.61 1.69
N THR A 410 -0.29 15.70 0.71
CA THR A 410 0.99 15.24 0.15
C THR A 410 1.77 16.34 -0.53
N ALA A 411 1.13 17.22 -1.30
CA ALA A 411 1.80 18.37 -1.90
C ALA A 411 2.31 19.35 -0.84
N ARG A 412 1.58 19.54 0.28
CA ARG A 412 2.08 20.35 1.40
C ARG A 412 3.33 19.73 2.01
N LEU A 413 3.33 18.41 2.23
CA LEU A 413 4.48 17.70 2.80
C LEU A 413 5.69 17.72 1.86
N VAL A 414 5.49 17.53 0.56
CA VAL A 414 6.56 17.62 -0.46
C VAL A 414 7.27 18.98 -0.42
N ARG A 415 6.55 20.07 -0.14
CA ARG A 415 7.16 21.40 0.03
C ARG A 415 7.97 21.51 1.32
N ALA A 416 7.55 20.84 2.39
CA ALA A 416 8.24 20.87 3.67
C ALA A 416 9.49 19.98 3.66
N SER A 417 9.35 18.72 3.24
CA SER A 417 10.45 17.78 3.03
C SER A 417 10.11 16.79 1.93
N ARG A 418 10.85 16.86 0.82
CA ARG A 418 10.72 15.94 -0.31
C ARG A 418 11.12 14.51 0.06
N THR A 419 12.18 14.37 0.85
CA THR A 419 12.71 13.08 1.32
C THR A 419 11.68 12.37 2.19
N PHE A 420 11.17 13.08 3.19
CA PHE A 420 10.17 12.54 4.12
C PHE A 420 8.86 12.20 3.41
N ALA A 421 8.36 13.08 2.53
CA ALA A 421 7.16 12.81 1.75
C ALA A 421 7.29 11.56 0.87
N ARG A 422 8.44 11.38 0.22
CA ARG A 422 8.74 10.16 -0.55
C ARG A 422 8.69 8.93 0.34
N ASP A 423 9.42 8.94 1.45
CA ASP A 423 9.57 7.74 2.28
C ASP A 423 8.26 7.35 2.98
N LEU A 424 7.46 8.34 3.41
CA LEU A 424 6.12 8.10 3.95
C LEU A 424 5.15 7.57 2.88
N TYR A 425 5.21 8.10 1.67
CA TYR A 425 4.40 7.59 0.56
C TYR A 425 4.85 6.20 0.10
N GLU A 426 6.15 5.90 0.12
CA GLU A 426 6.66 4.56 -0.17
C GLU A 426 6.23 3.55 0.89
N LEU A 427 6.21 3.93 2.17
CA LEU A 427 5.65 3.12 3.24
C LEU A 427 4.16 2.85 3.02
N TRP A 428 3.41 3.86 2.61
CA TRP A 428 2.00 3.73 2.25
C TRP A 428 1.80 2.83 1.02
N LEU A 429 2.61 2.97 -0.03
CA LEU A 429 2.58 2.06 -1.18
C LEU A 429 2.86 0.62 -0.77
N LYS A 430 3.86 0.41 0.11
CA LYS A 430 4.17 -0.92 0.65
C LYS A 430 2.93 -1.50 1.30
N SER A 431 2.24 -0.76 2.18
CA SER A 431 1.06 -1.27 2.87
C SER A 431 -0.08 -1.64 1.91
N ILE A 432 -0.30 -0.88 0.83
CA ILE A 432 -1.29 -1.24 -0.21
C ILE A 432 -0.89 -2.50 -0.95
N THR A 433 0.38 -2.61 -1.34
CA THR A 433 0.86 -3.77 -2.08
C THR A 433 0.81 -5.06 -1.26
N LEU A 434 0.69 -4.97 0.06
CA LEU A 434 0.51 -6.13 0.92
C LEU A 434 -0.81 -6.85 0.63
N ASN A 435 -1.91 -6.12 0.45
CA ASN A 435 -3.19 -6.70 0.06
C ASN A 435 -3.82 -5.90 -1.09
N LEU A 436 -3.12 -5.90 -2.23
CA LEU A 436 -3.50 -5.09 -3.39
C LEU A 436 -4.94 -5.40 -3.83
N GLY A 437 -5.34 -6.67 -3.83
CA GLY A 437 -6.68 -7.10 -4.21
C GLY A 437 -7.79 -6.49 -3.34
N ALA A 438 -7.61 -6.40 -2.03
CA ALA A 438 -8.61 -5.79 -1.14
C ALA A 438 -8.46 -4.26 -1.06
N HIS A 439 -7.25 -3.77 -0.77
CA HIS A 439 -6.97 -2.35 -0.51
C HIS A 439 -7.16 -1.49 -1.76
N TYR A 440 -6.54 -1.89 -2.88
CA TYR A 440 -6.59 -1.11 -4.11
C TYR A 440 -7.97 -1.19 -4.74
N ARG A 441 -8.62 -2.37 -4.74
CA ARG A 441 -10.01 -2.49 -5.22
C ARG A 441 -10.94 -1.54 -4.49
N LYS A 442 -10.91 -1.54 -3.16
CA LYS A 442 -11.75 -0.66 -2.36
C LYS A 442 -11.48 0.83 -2.62
N MET A 443 -10.22 1.20 -2.83
CA MET A 443 -9.86 2.55 -3.25
C MET A 443 -10.42 2.90 -4.63
N LEU A 444 -10.32 1.99 -5.61
CA LEU A 444 -10.95 2.19 -6.92
C LEU A 444 -12.47 2.32 -6.78
N GLU A 445 -13.13 1.44 -6.04
CA GLU A 445 -14.60 1.45 -5.85
C GLU A 445 -15.10 2.75 -5.21
N SER A 446 -14.31 3.34 -4.31
CA SER A 446 -14.63 4.59 -3.60
C SER A 446 -14.28 5.86 -4.38
N SER A 447 -13.32 5.79 -5.33
CA SER A 447 -12.95 6.93 -6.18
C SER A 447 -13.59 6.91 -7.57
N LEU A 448 -14.37 5.86 -7.89
CA LEU A 448 -14.98 5.71 -9.21
C LEU A 448 -16.14 6.68 -9.43
N GLY A 449 -16.20 7.27 -10.62
CA GLY A 449 -17.30 8.14 -11.03
C GLY A 449 -18.61 7.38 -11.26
N SER A 450 -19.74 8.06 -11.05
CA SER A 450 -21.08 7.51 -11.27
C SER A 450 -21.32 6.98 -12.70
N ALA A 451 -20.72 7.60 -13.72
CA ALA A 451 -20.92 7.27 -15.13
C ALA A 451 -20.14 6.03 -15.61
N GLU A 452 -18.99 5.72 -15.00
CA GLU A 452 -18.14 4.60 -15.40
C GLU A 452 -18.27 3.37 -14.49
N ARG A 453 -19.03 3.48 -13.40
CA ARG A 453 -19.21 2.41 -12.42
C ARG A 453 -19.81 1.12 -12.99
N ALA A 454 -20.86 1.21 -13.81
CA ALA A 454 -21.48 0.02 -14.40
C ALA A 454 -20.49 -0.72 -15.32
N GLN A 455 -19.81 0.03 -16.19
CA GLN A 455 -18.80 -0.52 -17.10
C GLN A 455 -17.70 -1.28 -16.35
N PHE A 456 -17.11 -0.67 -15.32
CA PHE A 456 -15.99 -1.27 -14.58
C PHE A 456 -16.37 -2.56 -13.84
N LEU A 457 -17.64 -2.67 -13.40
CA LEU A 457 -18.17 -3.86 -12.76
C LEU A 457 -18.40 -5.00 -13.77
N GLU A 458 -18.78 -4.66 -15.01
CA GLU A 458 -19.13 -5.63 -16.05
C GLU A 458 -17.92 -6.15 -16.84
N ASP A 459 -16.96 -5.29 -17.18
CA ASP A 459 -15.87 -5.60 -18.13
C ASP A 459 -14.58 -6.09 -17.47
N GLY A 460 -14.56 -6.18 -16.13
CA GLY A 460 -13.40 -6.64 -15.35
C GLY A 460 -12.28 -5.59 -15.21
N THR A 461 -12.55 -4.31 -15.51
CA THR A 461 -11.54 -3.24 -15.40
C THR A 461 -10.92 -3.11 -14.01
N PHE A 462 -11.67 -3.39 -12.93
CA PHE A 462 -11.08 -3.41 -11.57
C PHE A 462 -9.91 -4.38 -11.45
N GLU A 463 -10.13 -5.66 -11.81
CA GLU A 463 -9.08 -6.69 -11.75
C GLU A 463 -7.93 -6.33 -12.69
N TRP A 464 -8.27 -5.81 -13.85
CA TRP A 464 -7.29 -5.37 -14.83
C TRP A 464 -6.37 -4.28 -14.27
N MET A 465 -6.92 -3.29 -13.58
CA MET A 465 -6.14 -2.21 -12.94
C MET A 465 -5.32 -2.70 -11.75
N ILE A 466 -5.86 -3.63 -10.94
CA ILE A 466 -5.12 -4.28 -9.85
C ILE A 466 -3.89 -5.01 -10.41
N ASP A 467 -4.07 -5.77 -11.48
CA ASP A 467 -2.99 -6.49 -12.15
C ASP A 467 -1.93 -5.55 -12.76
N ILE A 468 -2.35 -4.43 -13.35
CA ILE A 468 -1.44 -3.40 -13.86
C ILE A 468 -0.58 -2.83 -12.73
N PHE A 469 -1.19 -2.53 -11.58
CA PHE A 469 -0.46 -2.00 -10.44
C PHE A 469 0.47 -3.06 -9.84
N LYS A 470 0.02 -4.32 -9.73
CA LYS A 470 0.87 -5.44 -9.29
C LYS A 470 2.12 -5.55 -10.17
N GLU A 471 1.95 -5.53 -11.49
CA GLU A 471 3.07 -5.55 -12.43
C GLU A 471 3.97 -4.31 -12.26
N GLY A 472 3.38 -3.12 -12.19
CA GLY A 472 4.12 -1.87 -12.03
C GLY A 472 4.97 -1.80 -10.76
N ALA A 473 4.45 -2.34 -9.66
CA ALA A 473 5.10 -2.39 -8.36
C ALA A 473 6.05 -3.59 -8.17
N SER A 474 6.10 -4.54 -9.11
CA SER A 474 6.76 -5.84 -8.94
C SER A 474 8.26 -5.79 -8.64
N ARG A 475 8.97 -4.73 -9.07
CA ARG A 475 10.42 -4.59 -8.85
C ARG A 475 10.78 -3.59 -7.79
N SER A 476 10.10 -2.45 -7.77
CA SER A 476 10.42 -1.35 -6.89
C SER A 476 9.24 -0.41 -6.73
N LEU A 477 9.08 0.13 -5.53
CA LEU A 477 8.16 1.22 -5.25
C LEU A 477 8.86 2.59 -5.34
N ARG A 478 10.19 2.60 -5.45
CA ARG A 478 11.02 3.82 -5.45
C ARG A 478 10.78 4.67 -6.71
N GLY A 479 10.56 4.03 -7.86
CA GLY A 479 10.20 4.73 -9.10
C GLY A 479 8.89 5.51 -8.92
N ILE A 480 7.85 4.81 -8.46
CA ILE A 480 6.53 5.39 -8.18
C ILE A 480 6.60 6.51 -7.13
N SER A 481 7.33 6.30 -6.03
CA SER A 481 7.42 7.28 -4.94
C SER A 481 8.20 8.54 -5.35
N ASN A 482 9.28 8.39 -6.11
CA ASN A 482 10.02 9.52 -6.67
C ASN A 482 9.18 10.31 -7.70
N GLU A 483 8.42 9.61 -8.57
CA GLU A 483 7.53 10.28 -9.53
C GLU A 483 6.41 11.05 -8.84
N MET A 484 5.87 10.57 -7.72
CA MET A 484 4.90 11.31 -6.91
C MET A 484 5.51 12.63 -6.42
N VAL A 485 6.68 12.59 -5.78
CA VAL A 485 7.33 13.78 -5.25
C VAL A 485 7.70 14.76 -6.35
N PHE A 486 8.21 14.25 -7.47
CA PHE A 486 8.48 15.06 -8.65
C PHE A 486 7.21 15.72 -9.18
N SER A 487 6.11 14.97 -9.26
CA SER A 487 4.86 15.46 -9.83
C SER A 487 4.18 16.55 -8.99
N LEU A 488 4.44 16.55 -7.68
CA LEU A 488 3.92 17.54 -6.73
C LEU A 488 4.92 18.67 -6.44
N THR A 489 6.10 18.64 -7.06
CA THR A 489 7.07 19.72 -6.98
C THR A 489 6.76 20.78 -8.04
N PRO A 490 6.70 22.08 -7.70
CA PRO A 490 6.56 23.15 -8.69
C PRO A 490 7.70 23.14 -9.72
N MET A 491 7.35 23.00 -11.01
CA MET A 491 8.33 22.91 -12.10
C MET A 491 8.68 24.27 -12.74
N GLU A 492 7.83 25.29 -12.59
CA GLU A 492 8.00 26.63 -13.18
C GLU A 492 8.32 26.61 -14.70
N LEU A 493 7.69 25.69 -15.43
CA LEU A 493 7.81 25.58 -16.89
C LEU A 493 7.11 26.75 -17.59
N ASP A 494 7.74 27.22 -18.67
CA ASP A 494 7.11 28.13 -19.62
C ASP A 494 6.22 27.35 -20.59
N LEU A 495 4.97 27.12 -20.16
CA LEU A 495 3.98 26.38 -20.96
C LEU A 495 3.61 27.09 -22.28
N SER A 496 3.93 28.38 -22.43
CA SER A 496 3.66 29.12 -23.67
C SER A 496 4.48 28.62 -24.86
N LYS A 497 5.61 27.96 -24.59
CA LYS A 497 6.48 27.35 -25.61
C LYS A 497 5.90 26.06 -26.20
N ILE A 498 4.92 25.44 -25.55
CA ILE A 498 4.27 24.23 -26.04
C ILE A 498 3.16 24.67 -27.02
N THR A 499 3.51 24.79 -28.30
CA THR A 499 2.63 25.33 -29.34
C THR A 499 1.79 24.27 -30.06
N VAL A 500 2.14 22.99 -29.91
CA VAL A 500 1.33 21.87 -30.42
C VAL A 500 -0.05 21.84 -29.76
N PRO A 501 -1.09 21.33 -30.43
CA PRO A 501 -2.42 21.18 -29.82
C PRO A 501 -2.39 20.34 -28.54
N VAL A 502 -3.03 20.85 -27.48
CA VAL A 502 -3.20 20.20 -26.19
C VAL A 502 -4.68 19.88 -25.95
N GLU A 503 -5.04 18.61 -25.92
CA GLU A 503 -6.38 18.17 -25.52
C GLU A 503 -6.38 17.70 -24.09
N VAL A 504 -7.32 18.20 -23.29
CA VAL A 504 -7.43 17.87 -21.87
C VAL A 504 -8.77 17.25 -21.60
N TRP A 505 -8.77 16.06 -20.98
CA TRP A 505 -9.95 15.32 -20.61
C TRP A 505 -10.08 15.29 -19.10
N TYR A 506 -11.25 15.65 -18.58
CA TYR A 506 -11.51 15.77 -17.15
C TYR A 506 -12.91 15.28 -16.79
N GLY A 507 -13.00 14.46 -15.75
CA GLY A 507 -14.25 14.01 -15.17
C GLY A 507 -14.70 14.90 -14.00
N THR A 508 -15.98 15.23 -13.92
CA THR A 508 -16.50 16.12 -12.85
C THR A 508 -16.46 15.53 -11.44
N GLU A 509 -16.27 14.22 -11.32
CA GLU A 509 -16.15 13.50 -10.04
C GLU A 509 -14.69 13.10 -9.73
N ASP A 510 -13.72 13.70 -10.43
CA ASP A 510 -12.28 13.53 -10.13
C ASP A 510 -11.96 14.07 -8.72
N GLN A 511 -11.37 13.21 -7.88
CA GLN A 511 -11.03 13.52 -6.49
C GLN A 511 -9.56 13.91 -6.28
N ARG A 512 -8.75 14.03 -7.34
CA ARG A 512 -7.32 14.36 -7.30
C ARG A 512 -7.05 15.85 -7.52
N ILE A 513 -7.82 16.46 -8.41
CA ILE A 513 -7.70 17.88 -8.76
C ILE A 513 -9.06 18.48 -9.06
N SER A 514 -9.28 19.71 -8.61
CA SER A 514 -10.48 20.48 -8.96
C SER A 514 -10.49 20.92 -10.43
N LEU A 515 -11.67 21.13 -11.00
CA LEU A 515 -11.84 21.70 -12.34
C LEU A 515 -11.13 23.07 -12.48
N ASP A 516 -11.16 23.88 -11.43
CA ASP A 516 -10.45 25.16 -11.40
C ASP A 516 -8.92 24.96 -11.38
N GLY A 517 -8.44 23.89 -10.73
CA GLY A 517 -7.07 23.39 -10.84
C GLY A 517 -6.65 23.12 -12.27
N VAL A 518 -7.44 22.31 -12.98
CA VAL A 518 -7.19 21.99 -14.39
C VAL A 518 -7.18 23.27 -15.24
N ARG A 519 -8.21 24.14 -15.09
CA ARG A 519 -8.30 25.42 -15.80
C ARG A 519 -7.14 26.35 -15.51
N ALA A 520 -6.63 26.39 -14.28
CA ALA A 520 -5.50 27.24 -13.90
C ALA A 520 -4.21 26.83 -14.62
N VAL A 521 -3.97 25.52 -14.75
CA VAL A 521 -2.81 24.98 -15.46
C VAL A 521 -2.92 25.21 -16.96
N ILE A 522 -4.05 24.81 -17.57
CA ILE A 522 -4.14 24.77 -19.04
C ILE A 522 -4.14 26.16 -19.69
N LYS A 523 -4.50 27.21 -18.94
CA LYS A 523 -4.37 28.61 -19.37
C LYS A 523 -2.94 28.99 -19.77
N GLY A 524 -1.93 28.25 -19.30
CA GLY A 524 -0.54 28.44 -19.72
C GLY A 524 -0.25 27.98 -21.15
N PHE A 525 -1.06 27.10 -21.72
CA PHE A 525 -0.88 26.61 -23.09
C PHE A 525 -1.58 27.54 -24.09
N PRO A 526 -0.93 27.91 -25.20
CA PRO A 526 -1.54 28.77 -26.22
C PRO A 526 -2.68 28.06 -26.97
N ASN A 527 -2.53 26.76 -27.25
CA ASN A 527 -3.46 25.97 -28.05
C ASN A 527 -4.02 24.80 -27.23
N HIS A 528 -5.02 25.05 -26.39
CA HIS A 528 -5.64 24.02 -25.55
C HIS A 528 -7.15 23.89 -25.75
N ARG A 529 -7.65 22.66 -25.59
CA ARG A 529 -9.08 22.35 -25.56
C ARG A 529 -9.40 21.47 -24.35
N LEU A 530 -10.35 21.91 -23.54
CA LEU A 530 -10.81 21.16 -22.37
C LEU A 530 -12.13 20.45 -22.65
N HIS A 531 -12.16 19.14 -22.41
CA HIS A 531 -13.31 18.26 -22.50
C HIS A 531 -13.72 17.86 -21.08
N VAL A 532 -14.81 18.45 -20.59
CA VAL A 532 -15.38 18.10 -19.28
C VAL A 532 -16.48 17.06 -19.47
N ARG A 533 -16.40 15.95 -18.73
CA ARG A 533 -17.35 14.84 -18.80
C ARG A 533 -18.01 14.64 -17.44
N ASN A 534 -19.34 14.74 -17.43
CA ASN A 534 -20.13 14.65 -16.21
C ASN A 534 -20.16 13.20 -15.70
N GLY A 535 -19.95 13.01 -14.41
CA GLY A 535 -20.06 11.72 -13.73
C GLY A 535 -18.84 10.81 -13.86
N TYR A 536 -17.77 11.22 -14.54
CA TYR A 536 -16.52 10.46 -14.63
C TYR A 536 -15.54 10.92 -13.54
N SER A 537 -14.68 10.03 -13.05
CA SER A 537 -13.61 10.35 -12.12
C SER A 537 -12.24 10.40 -12.82
N GLU A 538 -11.15 10.24 -12.07
CA GLU A 538 -9.80 10.22 -12.62
C GLU A 538 -9.56 9.07 -13.60
N HIS A 539 -10.40 8.03 -13.56
CA HIS A 539 -10.28 6.80 -14.34
C HIS A 539 -10.93 6.86 -15.73
N ILE A 540 -11.39 8.04 -16.14
CA ILE A 540 -12.01 8.34 -17.44
C ILE A 540 -11.23 7.82 -18.66
N TYR A 541 -9.92 7.62 -18.54
CA TYR A 541 -9.07 6.97 -19.54
C TYR A 541 -9.58 5.58 -19.95
N TYR A 542 -10.05 4.79 -18.99
CA TYR A 542 -10.52 3.42 -19.26
C TYR A 542 -11.95 3.43 -19.81
N ALA A 543 -12.79 4.36 -19.34
CA ALA A 543 -14.19 4.45 -19.76
C ALA A 543 -14.35 5.08 -21.15
N LEU A 544 -13.63 6.16 -21.43
CA LEU A 544 -13.72 6.92 -22.69
C LEU A 544 -12.47 6.74 -23.57
N PHE A 545 -11.83 5.58 -23.48
CA PHE A 545 -10.55 5.31 -24.14
C PHE A 545 -10.57 5.64 -25.63
N GLU A 546 -11.62 5.24 -26.36
CA GLU A 546 -11.75 5.50 -27.80
C GLU A 546 -11.77 7.00 -28.12
N GLU A 547 -12.55 7.79 -27.38
CA GLU A 547 -12.64 9.24 -27.59
C GLU A 547 -11.33 9.95 -27.25
N ILE A 548 -10.63 9.48 -26.21
CA ILE A 548 -9.40 10.09 -25.72
C ILE A 548 -8.23 9.86 -26.69
N ILE A 549 -8.15 8.68 -27.30
CA ILE A 549 -7.03 8.36 -28.19
C ILE A 549 -7.27 8.73 -29.66
N ALA A 550 -8.50 9.03 -30.08
CA ALA A 550 -8.82 9.37 -31.47
C ALA A 550 -8.01 10.57 -32.00
#